data_AF-A0A2H0FM66-F1
#
_entry.id   AF-A0A2H0FM66-F1
#
_cell.length_a   1.000
_cell.length_b   1.000
_cell.length_c   1.000
_cell.angle_alpha   90.00
_cell.angle_beta   90.00
_cell.angle_gamma   90.00
#
_symmetry.space_group_name_H-M   'P 1'
#
loop_
_entity.id
_entity.type
_entity.pdbx_description
1 polymer ?
#
loop_
_entity_poly.entity_id
_entity_poly.type
_entity_poly.pdbx_seq_one_letter_code
_entity_poly.pdbx_strand_id
1 'polypeptide(L)'
;MDNEIIKAYLWQEVIRLGFSPSSERDRKNWLFQFGRSLKDFWEIEEYPPTPTKNSTFAASLTSSTKINMLIDYSISNLSKYTVKFLYIPSKQELIWKHDVDTTYFLFPKESILNKFKKLQQAKKEFKNFAPIVRTKIIKNVSDGLLFHPAVHQHIDSPIDEHEMRIGGGIDNPFVFLFHLRYQLCPDKDKRNKEKERLAQLFEETIKNDSIINASDLLNTKAS
;
A
#
# COMPACT_ATOMS: atom_id res chain seq x y z
N MET A 1 -9.78 -26.65 -3.76
CA MET A 1 -10.88 -25.65 -3.84
C MET A 1 -10.56 -24.66 -4.96
N ASP A 2 -11.52 -23.85 -5.42
CA ASP A 2 -11.18 -22.79 -6.38
C ASP A 2 -10.15 -21.86 -5.75
N ASN A 3 -8.97 -21.80 -6.36
CA ASN A 3 -7.88 -20.91 -5.99
C ASN A 3 -8.38 -19.46 -5.80
N GLU A 4 -9.39 -19.07 -6.58
CA GLU A 4 -10.05 -17.77 -6.54
C GLU A 4 -10.75 -17.47 -5.21
N ILE A 5 -11.31 -18.46 -4.52
CA ILE A 5 -11.96 -18.24 -3.22
C ILE A 5 -10.92 -17.95 -2.15
N ILE A 6 -9.79 -18.66 -2.16
CA ILE A 6 -8.69 -18.41 -1.22
C ILE A 6 -8.08 -17.04 -1.48
N LYS A 7 -7.84 -16.68 -2.75
CA LYS A 7 -7.34 -15.35 -3.08
C LYS A 7 -8.30 -14.23 -2.67
N ALA A 8 -9.61 -14.41 -2.87
CA ALA A 8 -10.62 -13.45 -2.42
C ALA A 8 -10.63 -13.29 -0.88
N TYR A 9 -10.51 -14.40 -0.14
CA TYR A 9 -10.36 -14.38 1.32
C TYR A 9 -9.11 -13.61 1.74
N LEU A 10 -7.95 -13.92 1.14
CA LEU A 10 -6.69 -13.26 1.47
C LEU A 10 -6.68 -11.78 1.10
N TRP A 11 -7.32 -11.40 0.00
CA TRP A 11 -7.51 -9.99 -0.37
C TRP A 11 -8.26 -9.24 0.74
N GLN A 12 -9.39 -9.79 1.21
CA GLN A 12 -10.16 -9.21 2.30
C GLN A 12 -9.32 -9.11 3.57
N GLU A 13 -8.54 -10.13 3.90
CA GLU A 13 -7.68 -10.12 5.08
C GLU A 13 -6.56 -9.09 4.99
N VAL A 14 -5.89 -8.94 3.83
CA VAL A 14 -4.85 -7.92 3.64
C VAL A 14 -5.43 -6.52 3.83
N ILE A 15 -6.60 -6.25 3.25
CA ILE A 15 -7.31 -4.97 3.45
C ILE A 15 -7.69 -4.78 4.92
N ARG A 16 -8.30 -5.78 5.55
CA ARG A 16 -8.78 -5.72 6.93
C ARG A 16 -7.62 -5.48 7.91
N LEU A 17 -6.52 -6.20 7.73
CA LEU A 17 -5.38 -6.17 8.64
C LEU A 17 -4.49 -4.93 8.46
N GLY A 18 -4.24 -4.51 7.21
CA GLY A 18 -3.29 -3.44 6.93
C GLY A 18 -3.94 -2.07 6.69
N PHE A 19 -5.14 -2.05 6.12
CA PHE A 19 -5.67 -0.86 5.45
C PHE A 19 -7.12 -0.56 5.79
N SER A 20 -7.62 -1.08 6.92
CA SER A 20 -8.95 -0.77 7.45
C SER A 20 -8.92 -0.48 8.96
N PRO A 21 -8.13 0.53 9.41
CA PRO A 21 -8.13 0.95 10.80
C PRO A 21 -9.55 1.34 11.24
N SER A 22 -10.05 0.68 12.29
CA SER A 22 -11.46 0.70 12.67
C SER A 22 -11.84 1.91 13.53
N SER A 23 -10.95 2.34 14.43
CA SER A 23 -11.19 3.48 15.32
C SER A 23 -10.54 4.76 14.82
N GLU A 24 -11.02 5.92 15.29
CA GLU A 24 -10.33 7.20 15.09
C GLU A 24 -8.88 7.17 15.62
N ARG A 25 -8.65 6.52 16.76
CA ARG A 25 -7.31 6.35 17.34
C ARG A 25 -6.40 5.55 16.41
N ASP A 26 -6.89 4.45 15.84
CA ASP A 26 -6.10 3.61 14.93
C ASP A 26 -5.80 4.34 13.63
N ARG A 27 -6.77 5.10 13.10
CA ARG A 27 -6.58 5.97 11.94
C ARG A 27 -5.49 7.02 12.18
N LYS A 28 -5.56 7.73 13.31
CA LYS A 28 -4.53 8.71 13.72
C LYS A 28 -3.15 8.06 13.84
N ASN A 29 -3.07 6.90 14.49
CA ASN A 29 -1.82 6.17 14.63
C ASN A 29 -1.28 5.71 13.27
N TRP A 30 -2.12 5.16 12.40
CA TRP A 30 -1.72 4.74 11.06
C TRP A 30 -1.13 5.89 10.26
N LEU A 31 -1.81 7.04 10.23
CA LEU A 31 -1.35 8.24 9.52
C LEU A 31 -0.05 8.81 10.11
N PHE A 32 0.10 8.76 11.43
CA PHE A 32 1.34 9.13 12.10
C PHE A 32 2.51 8.22 11.68
N GLN A 33 2.29 6.89 11.67
CA GLN A 33 3.32 5.95 11.21
C GLN A 33 3.59 6.11 9.72
N PHE A 34 2.58 6.42 8.91
CA PHE A 34 2.75 6.70 7.49
C PHE A 34 3.70 7.87 7.29
N GLY A 35 3.44 9.02 7.93
CA GLY A 35 4.32 10.18 7.85
C GLY A 35 5.77 9.87 8.24
N ARG A 36 5.98 9.11 9.33
CA ARG A 36 7.32 8.66 9.74
C ARG A 36 7.99 7.76 8.69
N SER A 37 7.24 6.79 8.18
CA SER A 37 7.76 5.80 7.25
C SER A 37 8.22 6.40 5.93
N LEU A 38 7.70 7.55 5.52
CA LEU A 38 8.12 8.19 4.28
C LEU A 38 9.57 8.66 4.36
N LYS A 39 9.96 9.26 5.50
CA LYS A 39 11.33 9.70 5.75
C LYS A 39 12.30 8.52 5.66
N ASP A 40 12.01 7.46 6.42
CA ASP A 40 12.90 6.29 6.51
C ASP A 40 12.94 5.49 5.20
N PHE A 41 11.81 5.42 4.48
CA PHE A 41 11.70 4.60 3.26
C PHE A 41 12.27 5.30 2.02
N TRP A 42 12.13 6.63 1.90
CA TRP A 42 12.64 7.38 0.73
C TRP A 42 14.04 7.96 0.95
N GLU A 43 14.58 7.97 2.19
CA GLU A 43 15.92 8.49 2.53
C GLU A 43 16.19 9.92 2.06
N ILE A 44 15.20 10.81 2.17
CA ILE A 44 15.40 12.24 1.83
C ILE A 44 15.57 13.02 3.14
N GLU A 45 16.51 13.96 3.16
CA GLU A 45 16.81 14.77 4.35
C GLU A 45 15.75 15.87 4.59
N GLU A 46 15.10 16.38 3.55
CA GLU A 46 14.13 17.49 3.56
C GLU A 46 12.69 17.09 3.94
N TYR A 47 12.52 16.01 4.70
CA TYR A 47 11.18 15.57 5.11
C TYR A 47 10.58 16.49 6.19
N PRO A 48 9.26 16.73 6.15
CA PRO A 48 8.59 17.46 7.21
C PRO A 48 8.78 16.74 8.55
N PRO A 49 8.83 17.49 9.66
CA PRO A 49 9.05 16.93 10.98
C PRO A 49 7.98 15.89 11.31
N THR A 50 8.36 14.87 12.08
CA THR A 50 7.44 13.84 12.57
C THR A 50 6.15 14.48 13.08
N PRO A 51 4.98 14.09 12.55
CA PRO A 51 3.73 14.75 12.91
C PRO A 51 3.48 14.68 14.41
N THR A 52 2.98 15.75 15.04
CA THR A 52 2.64 15.70 16.48
C THR A 52 1.26 15.07 16.67
N LYS A 53 1.01 14.44 17.82
CA LYS A 53 -0.25 13.70 18.09
C LYS A 53 -1.52 14.59 18.11
N ASN A 54 -1.39 15.92 18.10
CA ASN A 54 -2.45 16.85 18.51
C ASN A 54 -3.10 17.67 17.38
N SER A 55 -2.65 17.59 16.12
CA SER A 55 -3.23 18.40 15.05
C SER A 55 -2.94 17.86 13.63
N THR A 56 -3.70 18.40 12.67
CA THR A 56 -3.54 18.36 11.21
C THR A 56 -2.23 17.75 10.71
N PHE A 57 -2.29 16.60 10.02
CA PHE A 57 -1.09 16.01 9.40
C PHE A 57 -0.86 16.70 8.05
N ALA A 58 -0.18 17.84 8.04
CA ALA A 58 0.25 18.49 6.81
C ALA A 58 1.76 18.29 6.63
N ALA A 59 2.14 17.84 5.44
CA ALA A 59 3.51 17.50 5.10
C ALA A 59 3.70 17.71 3.60
N SER A 60 4.75 18.47 3.28
CA SER A 60 5.20 18.75 1.93
C SER A 60 6.47 17.96 1.66
N LEU A 61 6.50 17.21 0.57
CA LEU A 61 7.61 16.35 0.17
C LEU A 61 8.22 16.92 -1.09
N THR A 62 9.39 17.56 -0.99
CA THR A 62 10.12 18.00 -2.18
C THR A 62 11.02 16.87 -2.64
N SER A 63 10.65 16.13 -3.69
CA SER A 63 11.61 15.24 -4.37
C SER A 63 12.43 16.06 -5.36
N SER A 64 13.40 16.82 -4.83
CA SER A 64 14.15 17.83 -5.58
C SER A 64 15.21 17.27 -6.53
N THR A 65 15.60 15.99 -6.43
CA THR A 65 16.73 15.45 -7.21
C THR A 65 16.45 14.24 -8.08
N LYS A 66 15.37 13.48 -7.84
CA LYS A 66 15.09 12.26 -8.63
C LYS A 66 13.78 12.34 -9.42
N ILE A 67 12.67 12.76 -8.80
CA ILE A 67 11.33 12.68 -9.42
C ILE A 67 10.82 14.04 -9.91
N ASN A 68 11.49 15.16 -9.57
CA ASN A 68 11.06 16.54 -9.89
C ASN A 68 9.59 16.81 -9.51
N MET A 69 9.17 16.28 -8.37
CA MET A 69 7.79 16.37 -7.90
C MET A 69 7.78 16.83 -6.44
N LEU A 70 7.01 17.87 -6.18
CA LEU A 70 6.58 18.27 -4.84
C LEU A 70 5.27 17.56 -4.54
N ILE A 71 5.16 16.92 -3.38
CA ILE A 71 3.94 16.23 -2.94
C ILE A 71 3.51 16.83 -1.62
N ASP A 72 2.44 17.61 -1.68
CA ASP A 72 1.83 18.18 -0.49
C ASP A 72 0.67 17.31 -0.07
N TYR A 73 0.81 16.56 1.01
CA TYR A 73 -0.34 15.93 1.64
C TYR A 73 -0.75 16.67 2.90
N SER A 74 -2.05 16.91 3.03
CA SER A 74 -2.65 17.54 4.20
C SER A 74 -3.86 16.73 4.65
N ILE A 75 -3.83 16.30 5.90
CA ILE A 75 -4.94 15.63 6.58
C ILE A 75 -5.53 16.64 7.53
N SER A 76 -6.50 17.39 7.03
CA SER A 76 -7.28 18.36 7.80
C SER A 76 -8.37 17.70 8.64
N ASN A 77 -8.87 16.54 8.20
CA ASN A 77 -9.86 15.75 8.90
C ASN A 77 -9.61 14.25 8.63
N LEU A 78 -9.79 13.38 9.62
CA LEU A 78 -9.69 11.91 9.42
C LEU A 78 -10.67 11.37 8.38
N SER A 79 -11.75 12.11 8.14
CA SER A 79 -12.78 11.80 7.16
C SER A 79 -12.48 12.38 5.77
N LYS A 80 -11.59 13.38 5.70
CA LYS A 80 -11.22 14.09 4.47
C LYS A 80 -9.75 14.50 4.55
N TYR A 81 -8.91 13.80 3.81
CA TYR A 81 -7.53 14.18 3.57
C TYR A 81 -7.35 14.54 2.10
N THR A 82 -6.35 15.36 1.81
CA THR A 82 -6.01 15.80 0.46
C THR A 82 -4.54 15.48 0.23
N VAL A 83 -4.24 14.82 -0.88
CA VAL A 83 -2.88 14.70 -1.40
C VAL A 83 -2.84 15.51 -2.69
N LYS A 84 -1.94 16.48 -2.76
CA LYS A 84 -1.68 17.31 -3.93
C LYS A 84 -0.31 16.95 -4.47
N PHE A 85 -0.24 16.82 -5.78
CA PHE A 85 1.01 16.66 -6.52
C PHE A 85 1.26 17.99 -7.22
N LEU A 86 2.32 18.67 -6.82
CA LEU A 86 2.81 19.88 -7.46
C LEU A 86 4.04 19.50 -8.27
N TYR A 87 3.89 19.46 -9.58
CA TYR A 87 5.00 19.22 -10.48
C TYR A 87 5.96 20.42 -10.45
N ILE A 88 7.25 20.15 -10.27
CA ILE A 88 8.29 21.17 -10.40
C ILE A 88 8.77 21.11 -11.85
N PRO A 89 8.61 22.18 -12.64
CA PRO A 89 8.96 22.17 -14.05
C PRO A 89 10.38 21.65 -14.28
N SER A 90 10.49 20.52 -14.99
CA SER A 90 11.73 20.07 -15.63
C SER A 90 11.66 20.44 -17.12
N LYS A 91 12.76 20.30 -17.86
CA LYS A 91 12.77 20.51 -19.32
C LYS A 91 12.01 19.41 -20.10
N GLN A 92 11.41 18.43 -19.42
CA GLN A 92 10.71 17.29 -20.02
C GLN A 92 9.24 17.26 -19.60
N GLU A 93 8.35 17.05 -20.56
CA GLU A 93 6.92 16.87 -20.34
C GLU A 93 6.65 15.49 -19.72
N LEU A 94 5.79 15.44 -18.68
CA LEU A 94 5.30 14.19 -18.11
C LEU A 94 3.98 13.80 -18.77
N ILE A 95 3.81 12.51 -19.05
CA ILE A 95 2.55 11.98 -19.61
C ILE A 95 1.88 11.11 -18.55
N TRP A 96 0.58 11.35 -18.35
CA TRP A 96 -0.29 10.47 -17.57
C TRP A 96 -0.93 9.46 -18.50
N LYS A 97 -0.73 8.16 -18.23
CA LYS A 97 -1.39 7.07 -18.95
C LYS A 97 -2.27 6.30 -17.99
N HIS A 98 -3.41 5.83 -18.47
CA HIS A 98 -4.27 4.94 -17.72
C HIS A 98 -4.15 3.54 -18.29
N ASP A 99 -3.76 2.59 -17.44
CA ASP A 99 -3.55 1.20 -17.84
C ASP A 99 -4.40 0.24 -17.00
N VAL A 100 -4.78 -0.85 -17.65
CA VAL A 100 -5.50 -1.97 -17.05
C VAL A 100 -4.77 -3.24 -17.43
N ASP A 101 -4.07 -3.83 -16.47
CA ASP A 101 -3.35 -5.08 -16.69
C ASP A 101 -4.29 -6.26 -16.60
N THR A 102 -4.53 -6.91 -17.73
CA THR A 102 -5.35 -8.14 -17.80
C THR A 102 -4.72 -9.31 -17.03
N THR A 103 -3.42 -9.23 -16.74
CA THR A 103 -2.62 -10.23 -16.01
C THR A 103 -2.90 -10.22 -14.51
N TYR A 104 -3.39 -9.11 -13.97
CA TYR A 104 -3.74 -8.95 -12.56
C TYR A 104 -5.26 -8.82 -12.45
N PHE A 105 -5.91 -9.76 -11.77
CA PHE A 105 -7.36 -9.84 -11.73
C PHE A 105 -8.01 -8.62 -11.05
N LEU A 106 -9.13 -8.15 -11.60
CA LEU A 106 -10.13 -7.35 -10.87
C LEU A 106 -10.79 -8.25 -9.81
N PHE A 107 -10.21 -8.36 -8.62
CA PHE A 107 -10.76 -9.24 -7.58
C PHE A 107 -12.14 -8.76 -7.12
N PRO A 108 -13.19 -9.61 -7.20
CA PRO A 108 -14.51 -9.20 -6.76
C PRO A 108 -14.53 -9.02 -5.24
N LYS A 109 -14.90 -7.82 -4.79
CA LYS A 109 -15.22 -7.46 -3.39
C LYS A 109 -16.16 -8.51 -2.80
N GLU A 110 -15.94 -8.92 -1.54
CA GLU A 110 -16.75 -9.68 -0.54
C GLU A 110 -17.93 -10.56 -0.98
N SER A 111 -18.72 -10.13 -1.97
CA SER A 111 -19.79 -10.84 -2.67
C SER A 111 -19.45 -12.28 -3.04
N ILE A 112 -18.23 -12.63 -3.46
CA ILE A 112 -17.85 -14.02 -3.74
C ILE A 112 -17.85 -14.86 -2.45
N LEU A 113 -17.24 -14.35 -1.38
CA LEU A 113 -17.15 -15.08 -0.12
C LEU A 113 -18.54 -15.28 0.52
N ASN A 114 -19.37 -14.24 0.45
CA ASN A 114 -20.74 -14.25 0.97
C ASN A 114 -21.67 -15.14 0.12
N LYS A 115 -21.57 -15.06 -1.22
CA LYS A 115 -22.39 -15.87 -2.15
C LYS A 115 -22.15 -17.37 -1.98
N PHE A 116 -20.91 -17.77 -1.69
CA PHE A 116 -20.58 -19.19 -1.56
C PHE A 116 -20.55 -19.69 -0.11
N LYS A 117 -20.68 -18.83 0.92
CA LYS A 117 -20.54 -19.20 2.35
C LYS A 117 -19.26 -20.00 2.64
N LYS A 118 -18.18 -19.76 1.88
CA LYS A 118 -16.95 -20.58 1.88
C LYS A 118 -15.80 -20.00 2.70
N LEU A 119 -16.03 -18.91 3.45
CA LEU A 119 -14.98 -18.24 4.24
C LEU A 119 -14.25 -19.18 5.20
N GLN A 120 -14.98 -19.96 6.00
CA GLN A 120 -14.37 -20.87 6.99
C GLN A 120 -13.56 -21.98 6.31
N GLN A 121 -14.03 -22.47 5.17
CA GLN A 121 -13.31 -23.47 4.39
C GLN A 121 -12.02 -22.87 3.78
N ALA A 122 -12.08 -21.65 3.23
CA ALA A 122 -10.93 -20.96 2.67
C ALA A 122 -9.85 -20.70 3.74
N LYS A 123 -10.26 -20.27 4.94
CA LYS A 123 -9.38 -20.09 6.09
C LYS A 123 -8.70 -21.40 6.50
N LYS A 124 -9.47 -22.49 6.61
CA LYS A 124 -8.93 -23.82 6.95
C LYS A 124 -7.94 -24.30 5.90
N GLU A 125 -8.27 -24.16 4.61
CA GLU A 125 -7.41 -24.59 3.51
C GLU A 125 -6.11 -23.79 3.45
N PHE A 126 -6.18 -22.47 3.59
CA PHE A 126 -4.99 -21.63 3.65
C PHE A 126 -4.02 -22.07 4.76
N LYS A 127 -4.53 -22.31 5.98
CA LYS A 127 -3.70 -22.76 7.11
C LYS A 127 -3.02 -24.11 6.86
N ASN A 128 -3.65 -24.99 6.06
CA ASN A 128 -3.13 -26.31 5.74
C ASN A 128 -2.07 -26.32 4.63
N PHE A 129 -1.94 -25.25 3.83
CA PHE A 129 -0.88 -25.18 2.82
C PHE A 129 0.51 -25.15 3.46
N ALA A 130 1.50 -25.71 2.76
CA ALA A 130 2.89 -25.60 3.17
C ALA A 130 3.34 -24.12 3.24
N PRO A 131 4.27 -23.73 4.14
CA PRO A 131 4.70 -22.35 4.30
C PRO A 131 5.07 -21.65 2.99
N ILE A 132 5.87 -22.32 2.15
CA ILE A 132 6.30 -21.79 0.84
C ILE A 132 5.12 -21.49 -0.09
N VAL A 133 4.05 -22.29 -0.03
CA VAL A 133 2.84 -22.11 -0.82
C VAL A 133 2.03 -20.93 -0.27
N ARG A 134 1.89 -20.81 1.06
CA ARG A 134 1.19 -19.68 1.69
C ARG A 134 1.82 -18.35 1.33
N THR A 135 3.14 -18.22 1.51
CA THR A 135 3.86 -16.98 1.18
C THR A 135 3.75 -16.65 -0.31
N LYS A 136 3.81 -17.65 -1.20
CA LYS A 136 3.64 -17.43 -2.65
C LYS A 136 2.24 -16.90 -2.99
N ILE A 137 1.19 -17.47 -2.41
CA ILE A 137 -0.19 -17.01 -2.66
C ILE A 137 -0.40 -15.60 -2.10
N ILE A 138 0.07 -15.32 -0.88
CA ILE A 138 0.02 -13.98 -0.28
C ILE A 138 0.74 -12.97 -1.17
N LYS A 139 1.97 -13.29 -1.62
CA LYS A 139 2.75 -12.43 -2.52
C LYS A 139 1.97 -12.10 -3.79
N ASN A 140 1.33 -13.09 -4.41
CA ASN A 140 0.51 -12.88 -5.61
C ASN A 140 -0.72 -11.97 -5.34
N VAL A 141 -1.38 -12.15 -4.20
CA VAL A 141 -2.52 -11.31 -3.80
C VAL A 141 -2.07 -9.88 -3.51
N SER A 142 -0.98 -9.71 -2.74
CA SER A 142 -0.40 -8.40 -2.46
C SER A 142 0.16 -7.73 -3.71
N ASP A 143 0.66 -8.48 -4.68
CA ASP A 143 1.07 -7.93 -5.98
C ASP A 143 -0.12 -7.28 -6.69
N GLY A 144 -1.20 -8.02 -6.91
CA GLY A 144 -2.39 -7.49 -7.58
C GLY A 144 -3.16 -6.41 -6.80
N LEU A 145 -2.85 -6.20 -5.52
CA LEU A 145 -3.53 -5.23 -4.65
C LEU A 145 -2.67 -4.00 -4.32
N LEU A 146 -1.40 -4.19 -4.00
CA LEU A 146 -0.53 -3.18 -3.40
C LEU A 146 0.61 -2.73 -4.32
N PHE A 147 1.23 -3.66 -5.06
CA PHE A 147 2.48 -3.38 -5.76
C PHE A 147 2.29 -3.19 -7.27
N HIS A 148 1.32 -3.90 -7.84
CA HIS A 148 0.93 -3.86 -9.24
C HIS A 148 -0.60 -3.98 -9.33
N PRO A 149 -1.35 -2.98 -8.84
CA PRO A 149 -2.80 -3.03 -8.87
C PRO A 149 -3.32 -3.18 -10.30
N ALA A 150 -4.35 -4.01 -10.50
CA ALA A 150 -4.87 -4.32 -11.83
C ALA A 150 -5.27 -3.08 -12.66
N VAL A 151 -5.85 -2.08 -12.00
CA VAL A 151 -6.23 -0.80 -12.60
C VAL A 151 -5.37 0.28 -11.98
N HIS A 152 -4.61 1.01 -12.80
CA HIS A 152 -3.74 2.07 -12.33
C HIS A 152 -3.47 3.10 -13.42
N GLN A 153 -2.77 4.14 -13.02
CA GLN A 153 -2.27 5.19 -13.88
C GLN A 153 -0.75 5.17 -13.82
N HIS A 154 -0.12 5.22 -14.98
CA HIS A 154 1.30 5.49 -15.08
C HIS A 154 1.52 7.00 -15.11
N ILE A 155 2.56 7.44 -14.39
CA ILE A 155 3.21 8.70 -14.66
C ILE A 155 4.53 8.35 -15.34
N ASP A 156 4.64 8.65 -16.63
CA ASP A 156 5.91 8.56 -17.33
C ASP A 156 6.82 9.66 -16.78
N SER A 157 7.70 9.22 -15.88
CA SER A 157 8.70 10.04 -15.21
C SER A 157 9.98 10.08 -16.04
N PRO A 158 10.77 11.17 -15.99
CA PRO A 158 12.12 11.21 -16.55
C PRO A 158 13.09 10.24 -15.84
N ILE A 159 12.64 9.51 -14.82
CA ILE A 159 13.36 8.36 -14.27
C ILE A 159 13.05 7.15 -15.15
N ASP A 160 13.86 6.95 -16.20
CA ASP A 160 13.69 5.91 -17.24
C ASP A 160 13.58 4.46 -16.69
N GLU A 161 13.88 4.21 -15.42
CA GLU A 161 13.84 2.88 -14.80
C GLU A 161 12.65 2.63 -13.84
N HIS A 162 11.82 3.64 -13.58
CA HIS A 162 10.76 3.55 -12.58
C HIS A 162 9.37 3.96 -13.10
N GLU A 163 8.63 2.98 -13.59
CA GLU A 163 7.21 3.12 -13.90
C GLU A 163 6.40 3.33 -12.61
N MET A 164 6.05 4.58 -12.30
CA MET A 164 5.24 4.94 -11.14
C MET A 164 3.77 4.66 -11.42
N ARG A 165 3.14 3.85 -10.55
CA ARG A 165 1.74 3.42 -10.71
C ARG A 165 0.86 4.01 -9.61
N ILE A 166 -0.14 4.81 -9.96
CA ILE A 166 -1.01 5.49 -8.98
C ILE A 166 -2.49 5.15 -9.26
N GLY A 167 -3.32 5.08 -8.23
CA GLY A 167 -4.79 5.05 -8.39
C GLY A 167 -5.47 3.70 -8.14
N GLY A 168 -4.74 2.60 -7.94
CA GLY A 168 -5.36 1.30 -7.63
C GLY A 168 -6.13 1.26 -6.30
N GLY A 169 -5.84 2.19 -5.39
CA GLY A 169 -6.44 2.28 -4.06
C GLY A 169 -7.51 3.37 -3.91
N ILE A 170 -8.06 3.94 -4.98
CA ILE A 170 -8.99 5.10 -4.86
C ILE A 170 -10.18 4.82 -3.93
N ASP A 171 -10.67 3.58 -3.90
CA ASP A 171 -11.77 3.15 -3.02
C ASP A 171 -11.35 2.93 -1.56
N ASN A 172 -10.05 2.83 -1.27
CA ASN A 172 -9.52 2.69 0.07
C ASN A 172 -8.39 3.69 0.34
N PRO A 173 -8.64 4.71 1.17
CA PRO A 173 -7.70 5.80 1.37
C PRO A 173 -6.33 5.38 1.92
N PHE A 174 -6.28 4.34 2.76
CA PHE A 174 -5.03 3.84 3.34
C PHE A 174 -4.22 3.03 2.34
N VAL A 175 -4.89 2.27 1.46
CA VAL A 175 -4.23 1.61 0.32
C VAL A 175 -3.65 2.64 -0.63
N PHE A 176 -4.42 3.69 -0.95
CA PHE A 176 -3.94 4.77 -1.81
C PHE A 176 -2.68 5.44 -1.25
N LEU A 177 -2.68 5.80 0.04
CA LEU A 177 -1.50 6.36 0.69
C LEU A 177 -0.31 5.40 0.66
N PHE A 178 -0.54 4.11 0.89
CA PHE A 178 0.51 3.10 0.78
C PHE A 178 1.06 2.99 -0.64
N HIS A 179 0.20 3.04 -1.67
CA HIS A 179 0.64 3.08 -3.07
C HIS A 179 1.58 4.25 -3.30
N LEU A 180 1.24 5.45 -2.81
CA LEU A 180 2.15 6.60 -2.92
C LEU A 180 3.49 6.34 -2.25
N ARG A 181 3.51 5.83 -1.02
CA ARG A 181 4.75 5.45 -0.33
C ARG A 181 5.59 4.48 -1.14
N TYR A 182 4.98 3.45 -1.71
CA TYR A 182 5.71 2.40 -2.41
C TYR A 182 6.18 2.83 -3.81
N GLN A 183 5.29 3.44 -4.58
CA GLN A 183 5.44 3.73 -6.02
C GLN A 183 6.24 5.00 -6.30
N LEU A 184 6.54 5.78 -5.26
CA LEU A 184 7.40 6.95 -5.36
C LEU A 184 8.77 6.71 -4.72
N CYS A 185 9.02 5.52 -4.18
CA CYS A 185 10.35 5.14 -3.74
C CYS A 185 11.18 4.80 -5.00
N PRO A 186 12.26 5.53 -5.34
CA PRO A 186 13.01 5.27 -6.56
C PRO A 186 13.86 3.98 -6.50
N ASP A 187 14.21 3.51 -5.30
CA ASP A 187 15.06 2.35 -5.08
C ASP A 187 14.30 1.02 -5.27
N LYS A 188 14.64 0.29 -6.35
CA LYS A 188 14.02 -0.99 -6.69
C LYS A 188 14.30 -2.10 -5.67
N ASP A 189 15.48 -2.15 -5.09
CA ASP A 189 15.85 -3.18 -4.13
C ASP A 189 15.09 -3.00 -2.82
N LYS A 190 14.88 -1.76 -2.39
CA LYS A 190 14.00 -1.47 -1.25
C LYS A 190 12.56 -1.86 -1.51
N ARG A 191 12.02 -1.52 -2.70
CA ARG A 191 10.67 -1.95 -3.10
C ARG A 191 10.53 -3.48 -3.09
N ASN A 192 11.56 -4.20 -3.54
CA ASN A 192 11.58 -5.67 -3.51
C ASN A 192 11.63 -6.22 -2.08
N LYS A 193 12.52 -5.69 -1.22
CA LYS A 193 12.62 -6.07 0.19
C LYS A 193 11.31 -5.80 0.94
N GLU A 194 10.67 -4.67 0.68
CA GLU A 194 9.40 -4.31 1.30
C GLU A 194 8.27 -5.26 0.88
N LYS A 195 8.24 -5.65 -0.41
CA LYS A 195 7.30 -6.64 -0.93
C LYS A 195 7.46 -8.01 -0.25
N GLU A 196 8.69 -8.46 -0.04
CA GLU A 196 8.97 -9.71 0.67
C GLU A 196 8.59 -9.65 2.15
N ARG A 197 8.98 -8.56 2.82
CA ARG A 197 8.66 -8.31 4.23
C ARG A 197 7.15 -8.32 4.47
N LEU A 198 6.37 -7.61 3.63
CA LEU A 198 4.92 -7.55 3.77
C LEU A 198 4.26 -8.90 3.49
N ALA A 199 4.74 -9.65 2.51
CA ALA A 199 4.22 -10.99 2.24
C ALA A 199 4.42 -11.94 3.44
N GLN A 200 5.59 -11.88 4.10
CA GLN A 200 5.85 -12.62 5.34
C GLN A 200 4.96 -12.15 6.49
N LEU A 201 4.88 -10.83 6.72
CA LEU A 201 4.05 -10.25 7.78
C LEU A 201 2.58 -10.67 7.66
N PHE A 202 2.00 -10.59 6.46
CA PHE A 202 0.61 -11.00 6.24
C PHE A 202 0.44 -12.52 6.37
N GLU A 203 1.36 -13.34 5.87
CA GLU A 203 1.28 -14.79 6.01
C GLU A 203 1.26 -15.20 7.48
N GLU A 204 2.20 -14.71 8.28
CA GLU A 204 2.30 -15.02 9.70
C GLU A 204 1.06 -14.55 10.47
N THR A 205 0.60 -13.33 10.17
CA THR A 205 -0.55 -12.73 10.86
C THR A 205 -1.84 -13.49 10.56
N ILE A 206 -2.12 -13.79 9.28
CA ILE A 206 -3.34 -14.48 8.86
C ILE A 206 -3.33 -15.92 9.37
N LYS A 207 -2.18 -16.59 9.36
CA LYS A 207 -2.03 -17.95 9.89
C LYS A 207 -2.37 -17.99 11.39
N ASN A 208 -1.83 -17.04 12.14
CA ASN A 208 -1.92 -17.00 13.60
C ASN A 208 -3.17 -16.26 14.11
N ASP A 209 -4.02 -15.74 13.23
CA ASP A 209 -5.17 -14.90 13.59
C ASP A 209 -4.80 -13.71 14.49
N SER A 210 -3.63 -13.11 14.24
CA SER A 210 -3.13 -11.97 15.01
C SER A 210 -3.50 -10.62 14.38
N ILE A 211 -3.00 -9.53 14.97
CA ILE A 211 -3.25 -8.15 14.55
C ILE A 211 -1.94 -7.55 14.04
N ILE A 212 -2.00 -6.80 12.94
CA ILE A 212 -0.88 -5.97 12.47
C ILE A 212 -1.04 -4.56 13.04
N ASN A 213 -0.02 -4.11 13.78
CA ASN A 213 0.05 -2.71 14.18
C ASN A 213 0.59 -1.86 13.03
N ALA A 214 0.19 -0.59 12.95
CA ALA A 214 0.65 0.31 11.90
C ALA A 214 2.18 0.45 11.84
N SER A 215 2.88 0.36 12.97
CA SER A 215 4.34 0.43 13.01
C SER A 215 5.03 -0.80 12.42
N ASP A 216 4.41 -1.98 12.55
CA ASP A 216 4.85 -3.22 11.90
C ASP A 216 4.55 -3.17 10.40
N LEU A 217 3.35 -2.71 10.04
CA LEU A 217 2.95 -2.57 8.64
C LEU A 217 3.88 -1.63 7.86
N LEU A 218 4.23 -0.49 8.45
CA LEU A 218 4.98 0.58 7.78
C LEU A 218 6.48 0.60 8.12
N ASN A 219 6.94 -0.41 8.89
CA ASN A 219 8.32 -0.59 9.32
C ASN A 219 8.93 0.64 10.01
N THR A 220 8.25 1.15 11.03
CA THR A 220 8.65 2.38 11.77
C THR A 220 9.00 2.14 13.24
N LYS A 221 9.10 0.86 13.65
CA LYS A 221 9.66 0.52 14.96
C LYS A 221 11.10 1.06 15.00
N ALA A 222 11.44 1.74 16.09
CA ALA A 222 12.70 2.45 16.23
C ALA A 222 13.88 1.59 15.80
N SER A 223 14.56 2.02 14.74
CA SER A 223 15.95 1.71 14.44
C SER A 223 16.86 2.47 15.41
#